data_AF-W7D6H4-F1
#
_entry.id   AF-W7D6H4-F1
#
_cell.length_a   1.000
_cell.length_b   1.000
_cell.length_c   1.000
_cell.angle_alpha   90.00
_cell.angle_beta   90.00
_cell.angle_gamma   90.00
#
_symmetry.space_group_name_H-M   'P 1'
#
loop_
_entity.id
_entity.type
_entity.pdbx_description
1 polymer ?
#
loop_
_entity_poly.entity_id
_entity_poly.type
_entity_poly.pdbx_seq_one_letter_code
_entity_poly.pdbx_strand_id
1 'polypeptide(L)' 'MNYPKASDIKIFYDWDLYTNEDVAKFVGFGTITEEEYQEITGEAYEK' A
#
# COMPACT_ATOMS: atom_id res chain seq x y z
N MET A 1 -7.94 11.70 12.63
CA MET A 1 -6.66 11.14 12.15
C MET A 1 -6.66 11.29 10.64
N ASN A 2 -5.68 11.97 10.07
CA ASN A 2 -5.59 12.15 8.61
C ASN A 2 -4.54 11.15 8.12
N TYR A 3 -4.99 9.91 7.86
CA TYR A 3 -4.12 8.90 7.27
C TYR A 3 -4.07 9.09 5.75
N PRO A 4 -2.94 8.79 5.10
CA PRO A 4 -2.89 8.72 3.64
C PRO A 4 -3.91 7.69 3.15
N LYS A 5 -4.59 8.01 2.06
CA LYS A 5 -5.47 7.07 1.37
C LYS A 5 -4.64 6.12 0.51
N ALA A 6 -5.24 5.03 0.05
CA ALA A 6 -4.62 4.14 -0.94
C ALA A 6 -4.09 4.90 -2.17
N SER A 7 -4.80 5.94 -2.62
CA SER A 7 -4.36 6.82 -3.71
C SER A 7 -3.05 7.56 -3.41
N ASP A 8 -2.83 8.00 -2.17
CA ASP A 8 -1.59 8.66 -1.78
C ASP A 8 -0.44 7.64 -1.77
N ILE A 9 -0.68 6.47 -1.16
CA ILE A 9 0.30 5.36 -1.10
C ILE A 9 0.71 4.92 -2.51
N LYS A 10 -0.24 4.85 -3.45
CA LYS A 10 0.04 4.53 -4.85
C LYS A 10 0.99 5.54 -5.50
N ILE A 11 0.81 6.85 -5.26
CA ILE A 11 1.70 7.87 -5.82
C ILE A 11 3.13 7.68 -5.31
N PHE A 12 3.30 7.41 -4.00
CA PHE A 12 4.61 7.13 -3.43
C PHE A 12 5.23 5.85 -3.98
N TYR A 13 4.43 4.81 -4.20
CA TYR A 13 4.87 3.57 -4.84
C TYR A 13 5.29 3.78 -6.30
N ASP A 14 4.49 4.50 -7.09
CA ASP A 14 4.79 4.84 -8.49
C ASP A 14 6.06 5.70 -8.63
N TRP A 15 6.44 6.44 -7.58
CA TRP A 15 7.69 7.20 -7.51
C TRP A 15 8.88 6.39 -7.00
N ASP A 16 8.73 5.07 -6.82
CA ASP A 16 9.77 4.19 -6.28
C ASP A 16 10.23 4.61 -4.87
N LEU A 17 9.35 5.27 -4.11
CA LEU A 17 9.60 5.67 -2.71
C LEU A 17 9.12 4.62 -1.72
N TYR A 18 8.24 3.73 -2.15
CA TYR A 18 7.78 2.58 -1.37
C TYR A 18 8.03 1.28 -2.12
N THR A 19 8.49 0.29 -1.36
CA THR A 19 8.57 -1.10 -1.81
C THR A 19 7.26 -1.84 -1.48
N ASN A 20 7.10 -3.05 -2.02
CA ASN A 20 6.00 -3.94 -1.64
C ASN A 20 5.94 -4.17 -0.13
N GLU A 21 7.10 -4.31 0.53
CA GLU A 21 7.17 -4.44 1.99
C GLU A 21 6.66 -3.19 2.73
N ASP A 22 6.89 -1.99 2.17
CA ASP A 22 6.37 -0.75 2.75
C ASP A 22 4.85 -0.65 2.56
N VAL A 23 4.33 -1.00 1.38
CA VAL A 23 2.88 -1.04 1.12
C VAL A 23 2.19 -2.06 2.04
N ALA A 24 2.82 -3.21 2.31
CA ALA A 24 2.32 -4.25 3.20
C ALA A 24 2.13 -3.75 4.65
N LYS A 25 2.99 -2.85 5.15
CA LYS A 25 2.83 -2.26 6.48
C LYS A 25 1.52 -1.49 6.62
N PHE A 26 1.06 -0.82 5.55
CA PHE A 26 -0.22 -0.11 5.56
C PHE A 26 -1.43 -1.04 5.63
N VAL A 27 -1.31 -2.27 5.13
CA VAL A 27 -2.30 -3.34 5.37
C VAL A 27 -2.31 -3.72 6.85
N GLY A 28 -1.13 -3.94 7.45
CA GLY A 28 -0.99 -4.25 8.87
C GLY A 28 -1.50 -3.15 9.81
N PHE A 29 -1.44 -1.90 9.38
CA PHE A 29 -2.01 -0.75 10.10
C PHE A 29 -3.52 -0.56 9.87
N GLY A 30 -4.14 -1.36 8.99
CA GLY A 30 -5.54 -1.19 8.59
C GLY A 30 -5.81 0.10 7.83
N THR A 31 -4.77 0.68 7.20
CA THR A 31 -4.88 1.91 6.39
C THR A 31 -5.39 1.59 4.98
N ILE A 32 -5.01 0.42 4.45
CA ILE A 32 -5.49 -0.12 3.18
C ILE A 32 -5.87 -1.60 3.33
N THR A 33 -6.66 -2.13 2.40
CA THR A 33 -7.03 -3.56 2.35
C THR A 33 -5.99 -4.39 1.59
N GLU A 34 -6.09 -5.72 1.70
CA GLU A 34 -5.29 -6.67 0.90
C GLU A 34 -5.57 -6.51 -0.62
N GLU A 35 -6.80 -6.11 -0.99
CA GLU A 35 -7.17 -5.80 -2.39
C GLU A 35 -6.49 -4.52 -2.88
N GLU A 36 -6.53 -3.45 -2.07
CA GLU A 36 -5.85 -2.19 -2.41
C GLU A 36 -4.33 -2.37 -2.49
N TYR A 37 -3.74 -3.23 -1.66
CA TYR A 37 -2.33 -3.63 -1.80
C TYR A 37 -2.06 -4.22 -3.18
N GLN A 38 -2.88 -5.17 -3.62
CA GLN A 38 -2.70 -5.83 -4.92
C GLN A 38 -2.89 -4.85 -6.09
N GLU A 39 -3.81 -3.89 -5.98
CA GLU A 39 -3.98 -2.83 -6.99
C GLU A 39 -2.78 -1.89 -7.07
N ILE A 40 -2.10 -1.62 -5.94
CA ILE A 40 -0.93 -0.73 -5.89
C ILE A 40 0.32 -1.45 -6.40
N THR A 41 0.59 -2.65 -5.91
CA THR A 41 1.85 -3.37 -6.15
C THR A 41 1.81 -4.29 -7.37
N GLY A 42 0.62 -4.76 -7.76
CA GLY A 42 0.44 -5.80 -8.76
C GLY A 42 0.68 -7.22 -8.24
N GLU A 43 1.05 -7.38 -6.97
CA GLU A 43 1.31 -8.68 -6.34
C GLU A 43 0.23 -9.03 -5.32
N ALA A 44 -0.03 -10.33 -5.14
CA ALA A 44 -0.92 -10.78 -4.08
C ALA A 44 -0.28 -10.46 -2.72
N TYR A 45 -1.10 -10.03 -1.75
CA TYR A 45 -0.62 -9.81 -0.39
C TYR A 45 -0.25 -11.15 0.26
N GLU A 46 1.04 -11.36 0.56
CA GLU A 46 1.51 -12.50 1.33
C GLU A 46 1.68 -12.11 2.81
N LYS A 47 1.14 -12.94 3.71
CA LYS A 47 1.15 -12.71 5.17
C LYS A 47 2.45 -13.12 5.85
#